data_AF-A0A7C7C4L3-F1
#
_entry.id   AF-A0A7C7C4L3-F1
#
_cell.length_a   1.000
_cell.length_b   1.000
_cell.length_c   1.000
_cell.angle_alpha   90.00
_cell.angle_beta   90.00
_cell.angle_gamma   90.00
#
_symmetry.space_group_name_H-M   'P 1'
#
loop_
_entity.id
_entity.type
_entity.pdbx_description
1 polymer ?
#
loop_
_entity_poly.entity_id
_entity_poly.type
_entity_poly.pdbx_seq_one_letter_code
_entity_poly.pdbx_strand_id
1 'polypeptide(L)'
;MKQIITLIAVLSFSFCFGQSTLIPDPNFEQALINLGYDTGTPDGSVPTANISSVDSLDVNTGNNITNLTGIEDFAALAYLLCNNNQLASLDVSNNAALTFLDCRNNQLTSLDVSQNANLTYLNCGGFSGQLASLTISGANALETLSCFGNQLPSLDVSNNTALTYLDCSSNQITSLDISQNPDLSTLVCSNNQLASLDIINNTALTYLRCHLNQLTSLDVSNHIALTNLDCNSNQLPSLDVSNNTSLTYLGCGLNQLTSLDVSNNTALTTLNCRFSQLTSLDVSNNTALTTLFCNNNQITSLDLSKHAALTTFYCDGNQLICLNVKNGNNTNLFLDATSNPNLTCIEVDNSAYSAGNWTNIDFQTSFSKDCNNSCSSCLTTYGLDAQTACDTYTWIDGNTHTSSNNTATHTLNNAAGCDSVVTLNLTINNSNTGTDTQTACGSYTAPDGQVYTSTGQYMAVITNIAGCDSVVTLNLTINTVDNGITNTSPKLTAYASGATYQWLDCDNNYAQISGETSQSFTATVNGNYAVKVTENNCTDTSACELVNNSLIMENSFENTPMLYPNPTTGELTLELGNLYENITLNVRTVTGQLVSTHNYRSNSKITFEIKEVPGIYIVEALNKKGNSAKFRVVKQ
;
A
#
# COMPACT_ATOMS: atom_id res chain seq x y z
N MET A 1 36.20 -90.11 10.37
CA MET A 1 34.82 -90.00 10.89
C MET A 1 34.02 -89.17 9.91
N LYS A 2 33.01 -89.76 9.27
CA LYS A 2 32.08 -89.07 8.38
C LYS A 2 31.15 -88.21 9.25
N GLN A 3 31.10 -86.90 9.05
CA GLN A 3 30.03 -86.06 9.59
C GLN A 3 29.14 -85.61 8.43
N ILE A 4 27.87 -85.99 8.57
CA ILE A 4 26.76 -85.72 7.67
C ILE A 4 26.42 -84.23 7.80
N ILE A 5 26.44 -83.51 6.68
CA ILE A 5 25.89 -82.15 6.57
C ILE A 5 24.39 -82.31 6.31
N THR A 6 23.56 -81.99 7.29
CA THR A 6 22.11 -81.90 7.13
C THR A 6 21.76 -80.44 6.82
N LEU A 7 21.32 -80.21 5.59
CA LEU A 7 20.79 -78.92 5.11
C LEU A 7 19.40 -78.70 5.74
N ILE A 8 19.27 -77.74 6.65
CA ILE A 8 17.97 -77.24 7.12
C ILE A 8 17.64 -75.98 6.31
N ALA A 9 16.73 -76.12 5.35
CA ALA A 9 16.09 -74.99 4.70
C ALA A 9 15.10 -74.36 5.69
N VAL A 10 15.46 -73.20 6.26
CA VAL A 10 14.50 -72.35 6.97
C VAL A 10 13.75 -71.55 5.90
N LEU A 11 12.57 -72.05 5.52
CA LEU A 11 11.55 -71.24 4.85
C LEU A 11 11.08 -70.19 5.85
N SER A 12 11.64 -68.98 5.76
CA SER A 12 11.04 -67.80 6.36
C SER A 12 9.78 -67.47 5.56
N PHE A 13 8.64 -67.98 6.00
CA PHE A 13 7.34 -67.38 5.65
C PHE A 13 7.33 -65.98 6.27
N SER A 14 7.70 -64.95 5.49
CA SER A 14 7.22 -63.61 5.76
C SER A 14 5.72 -63.64 5.58
N PHE A 15 4.99 -63.72 6.68
CA PHE A 15 3.59 -63.29 6.69
C PHE A 15 3.60 -61.80 6.39
N CYS A 16 3.44 -61.46 5.11
CA CYS A 16 3.01 -60.13 4.71
C CYS A 16 1.56 -60.02 5.16
N PHE A 17 1.33 -59.60 6.41
CA PHE A 17 0.03 -59.08 6.77
C PHE A 17 -0.15 -57.82 5.93
N GLY A 18 -1.14 -57.82 5.04
CA GLY A 18 -1.50 -56.61 4.30
C GLY A 18 -1.77 -55.51 5.31
N GLN A 19 -1.20 -54.33 5.06
CA GLN A 19 -1.50 -53.15 5.87
C GLN A 19 -3.01 -52.87 5.78
N SER A 20 -3.64 -52.63 6.93
CA SER A 20 -5.06 -52.28 7.02
C SER A 20 -5.18 -50.90 7.66
N THR A 21 -6.12 -50.11 7.15
CA THR A 21 -6.47 -48.77 7.61
C THR A 21 -7.64 -48.86 8.57
N LEU A 22 -7.57 -48.15 9.69
CA LEU A 22 -8.62 -48.15 10.71
C LEU A 22 -9.80 -47.26 10.26
N ILE A 23 -11.02 -47.80 10.28
CA ILE A 23 -12.27 -47.09 9.94
C ILE A 23 -13.25 -47.23 11.11
N PRO A 24 -13.19 -46.38 12.15
CA PRO A 24 -14.00 -46.53 13.35
C PRO A 24 -15.51 -46.30 13.16
N ASP A 25 -15.90 -45.54 12.14
CA ASP A 25 -17.30 -45.22 11.87
C ASP A 25 -17.90 -46.31 10.96
N PRO A 26 -18.85 -47.12 11.44
CA PRO A 26 -19.42 -48.22 10.67
C PRO A 26 -20.23 -47.74 9.46
N ASN A 27 -20.73 -46.50 9.46
CA ASN A 27 -21.44 -45.93 8.31
C ASN A 27 -20.45 -45.49 7.22
N PHE A 28 -19.26 -45.00 7.61
CA PHE A 28 -18.17 -44.73 6.66
C PHE A 28 -17.67 -46.03 6.03
N GLU A 29 -17.39 -47.05 6.84
CA GLU A 29 -16.98 -48.36 6.35
C GLU A 29 -18.04 -49.00 5.45
N GLN A 30 -19.31 -48.93 5.84
CA GLN A 30 -20.41 -49.39 4.98
C GLN A 30 -20.46 -48.65 3.64
N ALA A 31 -20.13 -47.35 3.61
CA ALA A 31 -20.00 -46.62 2.36
C ALA A 31 -18.84 -47.15 1.51
N LEU A 32 -17.69 -47.45 2.11
CA LEU A 32 -16.54 -48.04 1.41
C LEU A 32 -16.85 -49.44 0.86
N ILE A 33 -17.59 -50.27 1.61
CA ILE A 33 -18.09 -51.57 1.15
C ILE A 33 -19.02 -51.40 -0.06
N ASN A 34 -19.97 -50.46 0.01
CA ASN A 34 -20.91 -50.20 -1.08
C ASN A 34 -20.20 -49.70 -2.35
N LEU A 35 -19.08 -48.97 -2.19
CA LEU A 35 -18.23 -48.50 -3.29
C LEU A 35 -17.28 -49.59 -3.82
N GLY A 36 -17.17 -50.74 -3.14
CA GLY A 36 -16.33 -51.87 -3.54
C GLY A 36 -14.86 -51.75 -3.13
N TYR A 37 -14.53 -50.82 -2.22
CA TYR A 37 -13.18 -50.68 -1.66
C TYR A 37 -12.92 -51.62 -0.49
N ASP A 38 -14.01 -52.09 0.13
CA ASP A 38 -13.98 -53.08 1.20
C ASP A 38 -15.00 -54.19 0.95
N THR A 39 -14.93 -55.28 1.72
CA THR A 39 -15.79 -56.45 1.55
C THR A 39 -16.28 -57.02 2.87
N GLY A 40 -17.52 -57.52 2.89
CA GLY A 40 -18.08 -58.19 4.06
C GLY A 40 -19.02 -57.27 4.82
N THR A 41 -18.96 -57.32 6.15
CA THR A 41 -19.71 -56.46 7.07
C THR A 41 -18.73 -55.51 7.76
N PRO A 42 -19.15 -54.30 8.15
CA PRO A 42 -18.28 -53.37 8.87
C PRO A 42 -17.56 -54.04 10.05
N ASP A 43 -16.23 -54.15 9.96
CA ASP A 43 -15.33 -54.76 10.93
C ASP A 43 -14.36 -53.76 11.59
N GLY A 44 -14.45 -52.49 11.20
CA GLY A 44 -13.66 -51.38 11.68
C GLY A 44 -12.40 -51.13 10.86
N SER A 45 -12.24 -51.73 9.68
CA SER A 45 -11.01 -51.61 8.90
C SER A 45 -11.18 -51.80 7.40
N VAL A 46 -10.26 -51.27 6.61
CA VAL A 46 -10.20 -51.49 5.15
C VAL A 46 -8.77 -51.83 4.73
N PRO A 47 -8.53 -52.81 3.83
CA PRO A 47 -7.19 -53.05 3.31
C PRO A 47 -6.62 -51.79 2.65
N THR A 48 -5.50 -51.26 3.17
CA THR A 48 -4.90 -49.98 2.70
C THR A 48 -4.57 -50.03 1.21
N ALA A 49 -4.20 -51.21 0.70
CA ALA A 49 -3.95 -51.43 -0.73
C ALA A 49 -5.16 -51.12 -1.62
N ASN A 50 -6.39 -51.30 -1.13
CA ASN A 50 -7.61 -51.05 -1.90
C ASN A 50 -7.94 -49.55 -2.02
N ILE A 51 -7.48 -48.73 -1.06
CA ILE A 51 -7.80 -47.29 -1.00
C ILE A 51 -6.64 -46.39 -1.44
N SER A 52 -5.40 -46.87 -1.39
CA SER A 52 -4.20 -46.07 -1.66
C SER A 52 -4.13 -45.43 -3.07
N SER A 53 -4.80 -46.03 -4.05
CA SER A 53 -4.88 -45.51 -5.43
C SER A 53 -6.22 -44.84 -5.76
N VAL A 54 -7.13 -44.70 -4.80
CA VAL A 54 -8.43 -44.06 -5.01
C VAL A 54 -8.22 -42.55 -5.08
N ASP A 55 -8.55 -41.97 -6.23
CA ASP A 55 -8.42 -40.54 -6.52
C ASP A 55 -9.71 -39.76 -6.31
N SER A 56 -10.86 -40.45 -6.30
CA SER A 56 -12.18 -39.86 -6.07
C SER A 56 -12.98 -40.70 -5.08
N LEU A 57 -13.43 -40.06 -4.01
CA LEU A 57 -14.26 -40.66 -2.98
C LEU A 57 -15.55 -39.86 -2.80
N ASP A 58 -16.69 -40.51 -3.05
CA ASP A 58 -18.02 -39.97 -2.80
C ASP A 58 -18.71 -40.76 -1.68
N VAL A 59 -18.79 -40.12 -0.51
CA VAL A 59 -19.48 -40.64 0.67
C VAL A 59 -20.66 -39.75 1.10
N ASN A 60 -21.19 -38.94 0.17
CA ASN A 60 -22.45 -38.22 0.30
C ASN A 60 -23.64 -39.19 0.14
N THR A 61 -23.68 -40.21 0.99
CA THR A 61 -24.61 -41.34 0.88
C THR A 61 -25.86 -41.17 1.74
N GLY A 62 -25.94 -40.11 2.56
CA GLY A 62 -27.01 -39.94 3.55
C GLY A 62 -26.95 -40.97 4.68
N ASN A 63 -25.84 -41.70 4.82
CA ASN A 63 -25.63 -42.72 5.84
C ASN A 63 -25.36 -42.14 7.24
N ASN A 64 -25.50 -40.83 7.45
CA ASN A 64 -25.22 -40.15 8.72
C ASN A 64 -23.80 -40.46 9.22
N ILE A 65 -22.80 -40.35 8.34
CA ILE A 65 -21.39 -40.54 8.72
C ILE A 65 -21.02 -39.45 9.73
N THR A 66 -20.45 -39.85 10.86
CA THR A 66 -20.07 -38.95 11.96
C THR A 66 -18.57 -38.73 12.05
N ASN A 67 -17.77 -39.65 11.53
CA ASN A 67 -16.32 -39.60 11.56
C ASN A 67 -15.69 -40.22 10.29
N LEU A 68 -14.71 -39.52 9.70
CA LEU A 68 -13.93 -39.97 8.53
C LEU A 68 -12.50 -40.40 8.88
N THR A 69 -12.19 -40.73 10.14
CA THR A 69 -10.90 -41.35 10.49
C THR A 69 -10.58 -42.51 9.54
N GLY A 70 -9.36 -42.52 9.02
CA GLY A 70 -8.87 -43.40 7.95
C GLY A 70 -8.81 -42.73 6.58
N ILE A 71 -9.41 -41.55 6.40
CA ILE A 71 -9.31 -40.76 5.17
C ILE A 71 -7.86 -40.34 4.86
N GLU A 72 -7.03 -40.20 5.88
CA GLU A 72 -5.61 -39.87 5.79
C GLU A 72 -4.79 -40.89 4.97
N ASP A 73 -5.24 -42.14 4.87
CA ASP A 73 -4.58 -43.22 4.13
C ASP A 73 -4.97 -43.28 2.65
N PHE A 74 -5.95 -42.46 2.21
CA PHE A 74 -6.27 -42.29 0.79
C PHE A 74 -5.22 -41.38 0.11
N ALA A 75 -4.02 -41.93 -0.11
CA ALA A 75 -2.84 -41.19 -0.54
C ALA A 75 -2.99 -40.48 -1.91
N ALA A 76 -3.80 -41.03 -2.82
CA ALA A 76 -4.05 -40.46 -4.16
C ALA A 76 -5.28 -39.54 -4.23
N LEU A 77 -5.98 -39.31 -3.11
CA LEU A 77 -7.29 -38.64 -3.11
C LEU A 77 -7.19 -37.19 -3.59
N ALA A 78 -7.76 -36.95 -4.77
CA ALA A 78 -7.85 -35.64 -5.40
C ALA A 78 -9.25 -35.02 -5.26
N TYR A 79 -10.28 -35.83 -5.08
CA TYR A 79 -11.68 -35.41 -5.09
C TYR A 79 -12.46 -36.06 -3.94
N LEU A 80 -12.91 -35.27 -2.97
CA LEU A 80 -13.68 -35.74 -1.82
C LEU A 80 -15.05 -35.07 -1.73
N LEU A 81 -16.11 -35.89 -1.84
CA LEU A 81 -17.49 -35.50 -1.51
C LEU A 81 -17.90 -36.17 -0.20
N CYS A 82 -17.97 -35.39 0.86
CA CYS A 82 -18.44 -35.85 2.17
C CYS A 82 -19.59 -35.00 2.72
N ASN A 83 -20.26 -34.26 1.83
CA ASN A 83 -21.40 -33.42 2.16
C ASN A 83 -22.65 -34.21 2.63
N ASN A 84 -23.57 -33.51 3.29
CA ASN A 84 -24.83 -34.05 3.85
C ASN A 84 -24.61 -35.23 4.82
N ASN A 85 -23.68 -35.07 5.74
CA ASN A 85 -23.37 -36.03 6.79
C ASN A 85 -23.47 -35.33 8.17
N GLN A 86 -22.94 -35.97 9.21
CA GLN A 86 -22.95 -35.47 10.58
C GLN A 86 -21.52 -35.33 11.12
N LEU A 87 -20.56 -35.00 10.25
CA LEU A 87 -19.16 -34.87 10.64
C LEU A 87 -19.00 -33.73 11.63
N ALA A 88 -18.50 -34.05 12.82
CA ALA A 88 -18.15 -33.06 13.84
C ALA A 88 -16.73 -32.50 13.63
N SER A 89 -15.87 -33.29 12.97
CA SER A 89 -14.51 -32.93 12.59
C SER A 89 -14.15 -33.55 11.24
N LEU A 90 -13.23 -32.90 10.53
CA LEU A 90 -12.66 -33.40 9.29
C LEU A 90 -11.17 -33.04 9.28
N ASP A 91 -10.31 -34.06 9.29
CA ASP A 91 -8.87 -33.89 9.10
C ASP A 91 -8.50 -34.41 7.71
N VAL A 92 -8.02 -33.50 6.86
CA VAL A 92 -7.56 -33.79 5.50
C VAL A 92 -6.09 -33.39 5.31
N SER A 93 -5.36 -33.19 6.42
CA SER A 93 -3.99 -32.67 6.39
C SER A 93 -3.00 -33.59 5.66
N ASN A 94 -3.26 -34.90 5.63
CA ASN A 94 -2.44 -35.88 4.90
C ASN A 94 -2.88 -36.08 3.44
N ASN A 95 -4.02 -35.54 3.02
CA ASN A 95 -4.52 -35.66 1.65
C ASN A 95 -3.93 -34.56 0.75
N ALA A 96 -2.60 -34.56 0.56
CA ALA A 96 -1.88 -33.52 -0.17
C ALA A 96 -2.24 -33.41 -1.66
N ALA A 97 -2.84 -34.46 -2.25
CA ALA A 97 -3.32 -34.47 -3.63
C ALA A 97 -4.69 -33.79 -3.81
N LEU A 98 -5.37 -33.40 -2.72
CA LEU A 98 -6.74 -32.90 -2.77
C LEU A 98 -6.84 -31.61 -3.58
N THR A 99 -7.68 -31.64 -4.61
CA THR A 99 -8.00 -30.51 -5.49
C THR A 99 -9.44 -30.02 -5.27
N PHE A 100 -10.32 -30.91 -4.85
CA PHE A 100 -11.74 -30.64 -4.67
C PHE A 100 -12.23 -31.21 -3.35
N LEU A 101 -12.85 -30.36 -2.54
CA LEU A 101 -13.49 -30.74 -1.28
C LEU A 101 -14.90 -30.14 -1.18
N ASP A 102 -15.92 -31.00 -1.15
CA ASP A 102 -17.27 -30.62 -0.73
C ASP A 102 -17.62 -31.33 0.57
N CYS A 103 -17.62 -30.57 1.67
CA CYS A 103 -18.01 -31.01 3.00
C CYS A 103 -19.23 -30.24 3.52
N ARG A 104 -20.03 -29.62 2.64
CA ARG A 104 -21.22 -28.84 3.02
C ARG A 104 -22.26 -29.65 3.79
N ASN A 105 -23.09 -28.95 4.57
CA ASN A 105 -24.14 -29.57 5.39
C ASN A 105 -23.61 -30.69 6.32
N ASN A 106 -22.58 -30.36 7.10
CA ASN A 106 -22.05 -31.17 8.19
C ASN A 106 -22.16 -30.40 9.53
N GLN A 107 -21.59 -30.92 10.62
CA GLN A 107 -21.60 -30.32 11.95
C GLN A 107 -20.19 -29.81 12.34
N LEU A 108 -19.38 -29.45 11.35
CA LEU A 108 -18.01 -28.97 11.56
C LEU A 108 -18.04 -27.65 12.34
N THR A 109 -17.23 -27.59 13.40
CA THR A 109 -17.01 -26.36 14.19
C THR A 109 -15.73 -25.64 13.77
N SER A 110 -14.76 -26.39 13.25
CA SER A 110 -13.54 -25.88 12.61
C SER A 110 -13.16 -26.71 11.40
N LEU A 111 -12.50 -26.08 10.43
CA LEU A 111 -11.90 -26.74 9.27
C LEU A 111 -10.55 -26.09 8.98
N ASP A 112 -9.52 -26.92 8.85
CA ASP A 112 -8.18 -26.50 8.44
C ASP A 112 -7.79 -27.25 7.18
N VAL A 113 -7.53 -26.50 6.11
CA VAL A 113 -7.05 -27.01 4.82
C VAL A 113 -5.71 -26.37 4.44
N SER A 114 -4.98 -25.84 5.43
CA SER A 114 -3.67 -25.19 5.22
C SER A 114 -2.60 -26.12 4.64
N GLN A 115 -2.77 -27.44 4.72
CA GLN A 115 -1.85 -28.41 4.14
C GLN A 115 -2.25 -28.85 2.71
N ASN A 116 -3.40 -28.41 2.21
CA ASN A 116 -3.94 -28.83 0.92
C ASN A 116 -3.62 -27.78 -0.17
N ALA A 117 -2.33 -27.61 -0.48
CA ALA A 117 -1.85 -26.57 -1.40
C ALA A 117 -2.40 -26.67 -2.84
N ASN A 118 -2.84 -27.86 -3.26
CA ASN A 118 -3.44 -28.11 -4.58
C ASN A 118 -4.95 -27.87 -4.63
N LEU A 119 -5.59 -27.50 -3.51
CA LEU A 119 -7.03 -27.34 -3.44
C LEU A 119 -7.50 -26.14 -4.27
N THR A 120 -8.30 -26.38 -5.31
CA THR A 120 -8.86 -25.35 -6.18
C THR A 120 -10.33 -25.05 -5.88
N TYR A 121 -11.05 -26.03 -5.30
CA TYR A 121 -12.45 -25.90 -4.93
C TYR A 121 -12.68 -26.34 -3.48
N LEU A 122 -13.27 -25.45 -2.68
CA LEU A 122 -13.73 -25.74 -1.34
C LEU A 122 -15.19 -25.28 -1.15
N ASN A 123 -16.05 -26.23 -0.81
CA ASN A 123 -17.38 -25.94 -0.29
C ASN A 123 -17.54 -26.54 1.12
N CYS A 124 -17.59 -25.66 2.11
CA CYS A 124 -17.83 -26.00 3.52
C CYS A 124 -19.04 -25.23 4.09
N GLY A 125 -19.95 -24.80 3.21
CA GLY A 125 -21.15 -24.06 3.59
C GLY A 125 -22.31 -24.93 4.07
N GLY A 126 -23.45 -24.31 4.35
CA GLY A 126 -24.71 -25.00 4.63
C GLY A 126 -25.65 -24.19 5.50
N PHE A 127 -26.97 -24.36 5.36
CA PHE A 127 -27.96 -23.54 6.10
C PHE A 127 -28.03 -23.80 7.60
N SER A 128 -27.34 -24.84 8.08
CA SER A 128 -27.23 -25.22 9.49
C SER A 128 -25.75 -25.36 9.91
N GLY A 129 -24.85 -24.64 9.23
CA GLY A 129 -23.43 -24.67 9.51
C GLY A 129 -23.09 -24.16 10.92
N GLN A 130 -22.09 -24.78 11.54
CA GLN A 130 -21.59 -24.43 12.87
C GLN A 130 -20.14 -23.96 12.83
N LEU A 131 -19.59 -23.73 11.62
CA LEU A 131 -18.18 -23.42 11.46
C LEU A 131 -17.89 -22.05 12.05
N ALA A 132 -17.11 -22.04 13.12
CA ALA A 132 -16.66 -20.82 13.81
C ALA A 132 -15.22 -20.44 13.42
N SER A 133 -14.48 -21.37 12.82
CA SER A 133 -13.12 -21.14 12.33
C SER A 133 -12.85 -21.88 11.02
N LEU A 134 -12.27 -21.17 10.05
CA LEU A 134 -11.84 -21.71 8.77
C LEU A 134 -10.41 -21.24 8.49
N THR A 135 -9.49 -22.19 8.31
CA THR A 135 -8.08 -21.90 8.00
C THR A 135 -7.75 -22.37 6.59
N ILE A 136 -7.47 -21.41 5.69
CA ILE A 136 -7.24 -21.63 4.25
C ILE A 136 -5.91 -21.03 3.74
N SER A 137 -5.04 -20.57 4.65
CA SER A 137 -3.83 -19.80 4.30
C SER A 137 -2.82 -20.55 3.42
N GLY A 138 -2.80 -21.88 3.47
CA GLY A 138 -1.93 -22.70 2.61
C GLY A 138 -2.62 -23.28 1.37
N ALA A 139 -3.92 -23.06 1.18
CA ALA A 139 -4.65 -23.46 -0.02
C ALA A 139 -4.47 -22.41 -1.13
N ASN A 140 -3.24 -22.20 -1.59
CA ASN A 140 -2.90 -21.08 -2.48
C ASN A 140 -3.48 -21.22 -3.90
N ALA A 141 -3.82 -22.44 -4.33
CA ALA A 141 -4.45 -22.70 -5.63
C ALA A 141 -5.97 -22.49 -5.62
N LEU A 142 -6.57 -22.01 -4.52
CA LEU A 142 -8.02 -21.93 -4.35
C LEU A 142 -8.64 -20.91 -5.31
N GLU A 143 -9.49 -21.39 -6.22
CA GLU A 143 -10.20 -20.58 -7.21
C GLU A 143 -11.66 -20.33 -6.80
N THR A 144 -12.27 -21.30 -6.12
CA THR A 144 -13.65 -21.25 -5.64
C THR A 144 -13.72 -21.56 -4.15
N LEU A 145 -14.21 -20.60 -3.39
CA LEU A 145 -14.52 -20.77 -1.96
C LEU A 145 -15.99 -20.49 -1.69
N SER A 146 -16.66 -21.47 -1.10
CA SER A 146 -18.01 -21.31 -0.55
C SER A 146 -18.04 -21.76 0.91
N CYS A 147 -18.23 -20.81 1.83
CA CYS A 147 -18.34 -21.03 3.28
C CYS A 147 -19.63 -20.42 3.84
N PHE A 148 -20.67 -20.29 3.00
CA PHE A 148 -21.94 -19.67 3.36
C PHE A 148 -22.66 -20.39 4.51
N GLY A 149 -23.47 -19.65 5.29
CA GLY A 149 -24.38 -20.25 6.29
C GLY A 149 -23.68 -20.79 7.55
N ASN A 150 -22.55 -20.19 7.91
CA ASN A 150 -21.75 -20.60 9.06
C ASN A 150 -21.78 -19.52 10.17
N GLN A 151 -20.87 -19.63 11.13
CA GLN A 151 -20.75 -18.71 12.28
C GLN A 151 -19.39 -17.99 12.27
N LEU A 152 -18.81 -17.78 11.09
CA LEU A 152 -17.48 -17.17 10.97
C LEU A 152 -17.54 -15.69 11.39
N PRO A 153 -16.76 -15.26 12.41
CA PRO A 153 -16.67 -13.85 12.79
C PRO A 153 -15.73 -13.05 11.87
N SER A 154 -14.83 -13.75 11.18
CA SER A 154 -13.87 -13.21 10.22
C SER A 154 -13.51 -14.26 9.17
N LEU A 155 -12.99 -13.80 8.04
CA LEU A 155 -12.47 -14.65 6.97
C LEU A 155 -11.23 -13.98 6.39
N ASP A 156 -10.10 -14.70 6.38
CA ASP A 156 -8.86 -14.26 5.78
C ASP A 156 -8.63 -15.01 4.46
N VAL A 157 -8.69 -14.26 3.35
CA VAL A 157 -8.47 -14.76 1.98
C VAL A 157 -7.20 -14.21 1.34
N SER A 158 -6.33 -13.57 2.13
CA SER A 158 -5.16 -12.83 1.64
C SER A 158 -4.15 -13.69 0.88
N ASN A 159 -4.08 -14.99 1.19
CA ASN A 159 -3.17 -15.95 0.56
C ASN A 159 -3.80 -16.72 -0.63
N ASN A 160 -5.08 -16.49 -0.91
CA ASN A 160 -5.84 -17.20 -1.93
C ASN A 160 -5.98 -16.32 -3.18
N THR A 161 -4.84 -15.89 -3.73
CA THR A 161 -4.78 -14.87 -4.80
C THR A 161 -5.43 -15.31 -6.11
N ALA A 162 -5.63 -16.62 -6.31
CA ALA A 162 -6.30 -17.20 -7.48
C ALA A 162 -7.85 -17.20 -7.39
N LEU A 163 -8.44 -16.69 -6.29
CA LEU A 163 -9.89 -16.70 -6.11
C LEU A 163 -10.62 -15.92 -7.21
N THR A 164 -11.54 -16.60 -7.89
CA THR A 164 -12.45 -16.01 -8.88
C THR A 164 -13.91 -15.99 -8.41
N TYR A 165 -14.24 -16.86 -7.44
CA TYR A 165 -15.55 -16.97 -6.80
C TYR A 165 -15.40 -17.05 -5.27
N LEU A 166 -16.08 -16.13 -4.57
CA LEU A 166 -16.17 -16.15 -3.12
C LEU A 166 -17.63 -16.01 -2.67
N ASP A 167 -18.13 -17.00 -1.93
CA ASP A 167 -19.38 -16.93 -1.18
C ASP A 167 -19.14 -17.16 0.31
N CYS A 168 -19.20 -16.07 1.07
CA CYS A 168 -19.11 -16.05 2.53
C CYS A 168 -20.40 -15.54 3.18
N SER A 169 -21.53 -15.62 2.46
CA SER A 169 -22.80 -15.08 2.91
C SER A 169 -23.37 -15.79 4.14
N SER A 170 -24.27 -15.13 4.88
CA SER A 170 -24.90 -15.67 6.08
C SER A 170 -23.88 -16.15 7.12
N ASN A 171 -22.99 -15.26 7.51
CA ASN A 171 -22.00 -15.45 8.58
C ASN A 171 -22.10 -14.29 9.59
N GLN A 172 -21.07 -14.09 10.41
CA GLN A 172 -20.97 -13.01 11.39
C GLN A 172 -19.78 -12.08 11.07
N ILE A 173 -19.42 -11.98 9.79
CA ILE A 173 -18.23 -11.24 9.36
C ILE A 173 -18.47 -9.75 9.50
N THR A 174 -17.55 -9.08 10.21
CA THR A 174 -17.60 -7.63 10.48
C THR A 174 -16.71 -6.81 9.54
N SER A 175 -15.67 -7.43 8.99
CA SER A 175 -14.77 -6.87 7.98
C SER A 175 -14.32 -7.96 7.02
N LEU A 176 -14.22 -7.62 5.74
CA LEU A 176 -13.74 -8.51 4.70
C LEU A 176 -12.70 -7.78 3.85
N ASP A 177 -11.45 -8.22 3.91
CA ASP A 177 -10.37 -7.73 3.05
C ASP A 177 -10.19 -8.69 1.87
N ILE A 178 -10.42 -8.18 0.67
CA ILE A 178 -10.28 -8.90 -0.61
C ILE A 178 -9.29 -8.19 -1.54
N SER A 179 -8.44 -7.32 -0.99
CA SER A 179 -7.49 -6.52 -1.75
C SER A 179 -6.45 -7.35 -2.50
N GLN A 180 -6.22 -8.59 -2.08
CA GLN A 180 -5.28 -9.56 -2.67
C GLN A 180 -5.94 -10.53 -3.67
N ASN A 181 -7.22 -10.35 -4.00
CA ASN A 181 -7.97 -11.25 -4.89
C ASN A 181 -8.45 -10.51 -6.15
N PRO A 182 -7.54 -9.98 -6.99
CA PRO A 182 -7.89 -9.10 -8.12
C PRO A 182 -8.73 -9.79 -9.21
N ASP A 183 -8.64 -11.12 -9.31
CA ASP A 183 -9.35 -11.93 -10.31
C ASP A 183 -10.79 -12.31 -9.88
N LEU A 184 -11.27 -11.82 -8.72
CA LEU A 184 -12.64 -12.05 -8.26
C LEU A 184 -13.66 -11.55 -9.29
N SER A 185 -14.40 -12.48 -9.88
CA SER A 185 -15.49 -12.22 -10.81
C SER A 185 -16.87 -12.24 -10.14
N THR A 186 -16.97 -12.99 -9.03
CA THR A 186 -18.19 -13.18 -8.24
C THR A 186 -17.90 -13.03 -6.76
N LEU A 187 -18.59 -12.10 -6.11
CA LEU A 187 -18.56 -11.91 -4.66
C LEU A 187 -19.97 -11.96 -4.07
N VAL A 188 -20.17 -12.88 -3.14
CA VAL A 188 -21.41 -13.04 -2.36
C VAL A 188 -21.05 -12.95 -0.88
N CYS A 189 -21.24 -11.77 -0.29
CA CYS A 189 -20.97 -11.49 1.13
C CYS A 189 -22.22 -11.02 1.89
N SER A 190 -23.40 -11.29 1.34
CA SER A 190 -24.69 -10.93 1.91
C SER A 190 -24.95 -11.50 3.30
N ASN A 191 -25.83 -10.85 4.07
CA ASN A 191 -26.25 -11.30 5.40
C ASN A 191 -25.06 -11.49 6.35
N ASN A 192 -24.30 -10.42 6.54
CA ASN A 192 -23.17 -10.31 7.45
C ASN A 192 -23.31 -9.01 8.27
N GLN A 193 -22.23 -8.55 8.90
CA GLN A 193 -22.19 -7.34 9.71
C GLN A 193 -21.19 -6.32 9.15
N LEU A 194 -20.98 -6.32 7.83
CA LEU A 194 -20.02 -5.44 7.17
C LEU A 194 -20.48 -3.98 7.28
N ALA A 195 -19.67 -3.14 7.91
CA ALA A 195 -19.89 -1.68 7.97
C ALA A 195 -19.31 -0.95 6.73
N SER A 196 -18.29 -1.55 6.12
CA SER A 196 -17.66 -1.10 4.88
C SER A 196 -17.28 -2.29 4.02
N LEU A 197 -17.14 -2.05 2.72
CA LEU A 197 -16.66 -3.03 1.75
C LEU A 197 -15.83 -2.29 0.70
N ASP A 198 -14.51 -2.46 0.77
CA ASP A 198 -13.60 -1.96 -0.26
C ASP A 198 -13.43 -3.02 -1.34
N ILE A 199 -13.72 -2.64 -2.58
CA ILE A 199 -13.65 -3.50 -3.76
C ILE A 199 -12.73 -2.90 -4.83
N ILE A 200 -11.93 -1.86 -4.53
CA ILE A 200 -11.23 -1.07 -5.55
C ILE A 200 -10.28 -1.90 -6.44
N ASN A 201 -9.71 -2.99 -5.89
CA ASN A 201 -8.80 -3.87 -6.62
C ASN A 201 -9.52 -4.99 -7.39
N ASN A 202 -10.82 -5.21 -7.18
CA ASN A 202 -11.57 -6.34 -7.73
C ASN A 202 -12.33 -5.95 -9.01
N THR A 203 -11.63 -5.28 -9.93
CA THR A 203 -12.21 -4.70 -11.16
C THR A 203 -12.81 -5.74 -12.12
N ALA A 204 -12.49 -7.03 -11.94
CA ALA A 204 -13.06 -8.15 -12.69
C ALA A 204 -14.49 -8.53 -12.25
N LEU A 205 -15.03 -7.94 -11.17
CA LEU A 205 -16.38 -8.27 -10.68
C LEU A 205 -17.46 -8.04 -11.75
N THR A 206 -18.20 -9.10 -12.01
CA THR A 206 -19.42 -9.09 -12.84
C THR A 206 -20.68 -9.28 -12.00
N TYR A 207 -20.52 -9.84 -10.80
CA TYR A 207 -21.59 -10.22 -9.90
C TYR A 207 -21.24 -9.87 -8.45
N LEU A 208 -21.97 -8.91 -7.89
CA LEU A 208 -21.80 -8.47 -6.50
C LEU A 208 -23.12 -8.59 -5.74
N ARG A 209 -23.12 -9.38 -4.67
CA ARG A 209 -24.20 -9.44 -3.68
C ARG A 209 -23.65 -9.15 -2.29
N CYS A 210 -24.00 -7.98 -1.76
CA CYS A 210 -23.62 -7.50 -0.43
C CYS A 210 -24.84 -7.05 0.39
N HIS A 211 -26.04 -7.49 0.03
CA HIS A 211 -27.29 -7.14 0.71
C HIS A 211 -27.34 -7.65 2.17
N LEU A 212 -28.19 -7.05 3.00
CA LEU A 212 -28.30 -7.38 4.43
C LEU A 212 -26.95 -7.21 5.16
N ASN A 213 -26.38 -6.02 5.07
CA ASN A 213 -25.17 -5.60 5.80
C ASN A 213 -25.44 -4.23 6.46
N GLN A 214 -24.39 -3.52 6.87
CA GLN A 214 -24.46 -2.20 7.51
C GLN A 214 -23.69 -1.16 6.70
N LEU A 215 -23.59 -1.35 5.37
CA LEU A 215 -22.80 -0.48 4.50
C LEU A 215 -23.37 0.93 4.47
N THR A 216 -22.52 1.92 4.70
CA THR A 216 -22.85 3.35 4.62
C THR A 216 -22.38 4.01 3.33
N SER A 217 -21.51 3.34 2.59
CA SER A 217 -21.06 3.71 1.24
C SER A 217 -20.71 2.45 0.45
N LEU A 218 -20.76 2.56 -0.87
CA LEU A 218 -20.34 1.51 -1.80
C LEU A 218 -19.91 2.18 -3.10
N ASP A 219 -18.61 2.10 -3.43
CA ASP A 219 -18.07 2.63 -4.68
C ASP A 219 -17.97 1.52 -5.74
N VAL A 220 -18.77 1.63 -6.79
CA VAL A 220 -18.79 0.72 -7.95
C VAL A 220 -18.31 1.39 -9.24
N SER A 221 -17.74 2.61 -9.15
CA SER A 221 -17.43 3.46 -10.31
C SER A 221 -16.45 2.83 -11.31
N ASN A 222 -15.50 2.02 -10.83
CA ASN A 222 -14.52 1.31 -11.66
C ASN A 222 -14.95 -0.10 -12.10
N HIS A 223 -16.14 -0.56 -11.68
CA HIS A 223 -16.62 -1.92 -11.91
C HIS A 223 -17.51 -2.00 -13.17
N ILE A 224 -16.95 -1.59 -14.31
CA ILE A 224 -17.68 -1.41 -15.58
C ILE A 224 -18.27 -2.72 -16.15
N ALA A 225 -17.77 -3.87 -15.70
CA ALA A 225 -18.21 -5.20 -16.10
C ALA A 225 -19.39 -5.74 -15.25
N LEU A 226 -19.84 -5.01 -14.22
CA LEU A 226 -20.96 -5.44 -13.39
C LEU A 226 -22.24 -5.61 -14.23
N THR A 227 -22.82 -6.80 -14.12
CA THR A 227 -24.13 -7.15 -14.71
C THR A 227 -25.20 -7.32 -13.64
N ASN A 228 -24.80 -7.75 -12.44
CA ASN A 228 -25.67 -7.95 -11.30
C ASN A 228 -25.11 -7.26 -10.04
N LEU A 229 -25.82 -6.24 -9.55
CA LEU A 229 -25.53 -5.59 -8.27
C LEU A 229 -26.72 -5.73 -7.32
N ASP A 230 -26.50 -6.35 -6.16
CA ASP A 230 -27.48 -6.40 -5.07
C ASP A 230 -26.87 -5.90 -3.76
N CYS A 231 -27.19 -4.65 -3.42
CA CYS A 231 -26.81 -3.97 -2.19
C CYS A 231 -28.05 -3.61 -1.34
N ASN A 232 -29.17 -4.34 -1.51
CA ASN A 232 -30.39 -4.13 -0.74
C ASN A 232 -30.14 -4.20 0.79
N SER A 233 -30.99 -3.55 1.58
CA SER A 233 -30.95 -3.66 3.05
C SER A 233 -29.59 -3.29 3.63
N ASN A 234 -29.14 -2.08 3.32
CA ASN A 234 -27.94 -1.44 3.86
C ASN A 234 -28.32 -0.04 4.38
N GLN A 235 -27.35 0.84 4.57
CA GLN A 235 -27.54 2.21 5.07
C GLN A 235 -27.02 3.25 4.07
N LEU A 236 -27.07 2.96 2.77
CA LEU A 236 -26.53 3.82 1.72
C LEU A 236 -27.39 5.09 1.57
N PRO A 237 -26.82 6.31 1.74
CA PRO A 237 -27.52 7.56 1.49
C PRO A 237 -27.55 7.93 -0.01
N SER A 238 -26.58 7.44 -0.77
CA SER A 238 -26.46 7.60 -2.22
C SER A 238 -25.84 6.35 -2.84
N LEU A 239 -26.05 6.19 -4.14
CA LEU A 239 -25.45 5.13 -4.95
C LEU A 239 -25.25 5.65 -6.38
N ASP A 240 -24.01 5.66 -6.85
CA ASP A 240 -23.68 6.01 -8.23
C ASP A 240 -23.44 4.73 -9.05
N VAL A 241 -24.25 4.54 -10.09
CA VAL A 241 -24.16 3.42 -11.03
C VAL A 241 -23.91 3.87 -12.47
N SER A 242 -23.53 5.13 -12.67
CA SER A 242 -23.43 5.77 -13.99
C SER A 242 -22.43 5.09 -14.93
N ASN A 243 -21.37 4.48 -14.40
CA ASN A 243 -20.35 3.75 -15.17
C ASN A 243 -20.69 2.27 -15.39
N ASN A 244 -21.64 1.70 -14.63
CA ASN A 244 -21.99 0.27 -14.70
C ASN A 244 -23.01 0.01 -15.82
N THR A 245 -22.66 0.41 -17.05
CA THR A 245 -23.56 0.38 -18.22
C THR A 245 -24.03 -1.02 -18.63
N SER A 246 -23.32 -2.06 -18.17
CA SER A 246 -23.66 -3.47 -18.41
C SER A 246 -24.68 -4.04 -17.42
N LEU A 247 -25.16 -3.27 -16.43
CA LEU A 247 -26.12 -3.75 -15.42
C LEU A 247 -27.43 -4.20 -16.06
N THR A 248 -27.82 -5.44 -15.77
CA THR A 248 -29.12 -6.03 -16.08
C THR A 248 -30.00 -6.16 -14.84
N TYR A 249 -29.38 -6.32 -13.66
CA TYR A 249 -30.06 -6.37 -12.37
C TYR A 249 -29.46 -5.36 -11.40
N LEU A 250 -30.31 -4.51 -10.82
CA LEU A 250 -29.96 -3.61 -9.73
C LEU A 250 -30.95 -3.76 -8.57
N GLY A 251 -30.45 -4.22 -7.43
CA GLY A 251 -31.15 -4.22 -6.15
C GLY A 251 -30.50 -3.25 -5.17
N CYS A 252 -31.16 -2.12 -4.89
CA CYS A 252 -30.67 -1.07 -3.99
C CYS A 252 -31.74 -0.57 -3.00
N GLY A 253 -32.89 -1.25 -2.92
CA GLY A 253 -33.95 -0.96 -1.95
C GLY A 253 -33.57 -1.24 -0.50
N LEU A 254 -34.43 -0.83 0.44
CA LEU A 254 -34.17 -0.86 1.88
C LEU A 254 -32.85 -0.14 2.24
N ASN A 255 -32.61 1.01 1.61
CA ASN A 255 -31.50 1.92 1.87
C ASN A 255 -32.04 3.32 2.24
N GLN A 256 -31.16 4.31 2.37
CA GLN A 256 -31.50 5.69 2.70
C GLN A 256 -31.44 6.61 1.47
N LEU A 257 -31.61 6.05 0.27
CA LEU A 257 -31.50 6.77 -0.99
C LEU A 257 -32.62 7.82 -1.14
N THR A 258 -32.25 9.07 -1.38
CA THR A 258 -33.18 10.18 -1.68
C THR A 258 -33.33 10.44 -3.17
N SER A 259 -32.34 10.02 -3.96
CA SER A 259 -32.33 10.07 -5.42
C SER A 259 -31.62 8.83 -5.97
N LEU A 260 -31.91 8.50 -7.23
CA LEU A 260 -31.28 7.40 -7.94
C LEU A 260 -31.29 7.73 -9.44
N ASP A 261 -30.11 7.81 -10.04
CA ASP A 261 -29.94 7.96 -11.50
C ASP A 261 -29.58 6.60 -12.11
N VAL A 262 -30.42 6.14 -13.03
CA VAL A 262 -30.23 4.89 -13.79
C VAL A 262 -30.20 5.14 -15.31
N SER A 263 -30.06 6.40 -15.72
CA SER A 263 -30.18 6.83 -17.12
C SER A 263 -29.18 6.16 -18.07
N ASN A 264 -27.99 5.80 -17.56
CA ASN A 264 -26.94 5.11 -18.33
C ASN A 264 -27.08 3.57 -18.33
N ASN A 265 -27.87 2.99 -17.42
CA ASN A 265 -28.01 1.54 -17.28
C ASN A 265 -29.12 1.00 -18.21
N THR A 266 -28.97 1.28 -19.51
CA THR A 266 -30.00 0.99 -20.54
C THR A 266 -30.31 -0.51 -20.71
N ALA A 267 -29.42 -1.40 -20.25
CA ALA A 267 -29.59 -2.85 -20.24
C ALA A 267 -30.41 -3.39 -19.06
N LEU A 268 -30.83 -2.54 -18.10
CA LEU A 268 -31.59 -2.99 -16.93
C LEU A 268 -32.89 -3.69 -17.31
N THR A 269 -33.04 -4.94 -16.86
CA THR A 269 -34.27 -5.72 -16.95
C THR A 269 -35.01 -5.76 -15.61
N THR A 270 -34.26 -5.65 -14.50
CA THR A 270 -34.81 -5.65 -13.14
C THR A 270 -34.24 -4.50 -12.32
N LEU A 271 -35.12 -3.65 -11.81
CA LEU A 271 -34.79 -2.61 -10.84
C LEU A 271 -35.60 -2.80 -9.55
N ASN A 272 -34.90 -2.91 -8.43
CA ASN A 272 -35.50 -2.97 -7.10
C ASN A 272 -34.93 -1.84 -6.22
N CYS A 273 -35.70 -0.77 -6.07
CA CYS A 273 -35.38 0.40 -5.26
C CYS A 273 -36.46 0.66 -4.19
N ARG A 274 -37.15 -0.40 -3.76
CA ARG A 274 -38.24 -0.33 -2.77
C ARG A 274 -37.78 0.18 -1.41
N PHE A 275 -38.70 0.66 -0.56
CA PHE A 275 -38.40 1.04 0.83
C PHE A 275 -37.17 1.95 0.94
N SER A 276 -37.12 2.98 0.11
CA SER A 276 -36.10 4.03 0.16
C SER A 276 -36.78 5.37 0.46
N GLN A 277 -36.13 6.49 0.17
CA GLN A 277 -36.66 7.85 0.40
C GLN A 277 -36.78 8.63 -0.93
N LEU A 278 -36.97 7.92 -2.05
CA LEU A 278 -36.99 8.52 -3.38
C LEU A 278 -38.22 9.41 -3.55
N THR A 279 -38.01 10.66 -3.96
CA THR A 279 -39.09 11.63 -4.26
C THR A 279 -39.47 11.63 -5.75
N SER A 280 -38.57 11.15 -6.59
CA SER A 280 -38.75 10.98 -8.03
C SER A 280 -37.95 9.77 -8.52
N LEU A 281 -38.34 9.25 -9.68
CA LEU A 281 -37.64 8.17 -10.35
C LEU A 281 -37.85 8.32 -11.85
N ASP A 282 -36.77 8.56 -12.59
CA ASP A 282 -36.78 8.55 -14.06
C ASP A 282 -36.19 7.23 -14.56
N VAL A 283 -37.00 6.46 -15.27
CA VAL A 283 -36.61 5.20 -15.91
C VAL A 283 -36.79 5.25 -17.43
N SER A 284 -36.97 6.44 -18.01
CA SER A 284 -37.34 6.61 -19.42
C SER A 284 -36.33 6.03 -20.43
N ASN A 285 -35.07 5.85 -20.02
CA ASN A 285 -34.01 5.20 -20.81
C ASN A 285 -33.93 3.68 -20.58
N ASN A 286 -34.53 3.13 -19.52
CA ASN A 286 -34.45 1.72 -19.14
C ASN A 286 -35.59 0.90 -19.78
N THR A 287 -35.75 1.06 -21.10
CA THR A 287 -36.87 0.47 -21.85
C THR A 287 -36.90 -1.07 -21.87
N ALA A 288 -35.79 -1.72 -21.46
CA ALA A 288 -35.68 -3.15 -21.31
C ALA A 288 -36.27 -3.71 -19.99
N LEU A 289 -36.73 -2.86 -19.06
CA LEU A 289 -37.29 -3.31 -17.78
C LEU A 289 -38.47 -4.26 -17.97
N THR A 290 -38.36 -5.45 -17.38
CA THR A 290 -39.43 -6.43 -17.21
C THR A 290 -40.02 -6.37 -15.80
N THR A 291 -39.21 -5.95 -14.83
CA THR A 291 -39.56 -5.95 -13.41
C THR A 291 -39.12 -4.65 -12.73
N LEU A 292 -40.07 -3.96 -12.09
CA LEU A 292 -39.82 -2.74 -11.33
C LEU A 292 -40.45 -2.81 -9.93
N PHE A 293 -39.63 -2.71 -8.90
CA PHE A 293 -40.07 -2.53 -7.52
C PHE A 293 -39.63 -1.16 -7.02
N CYS A 294 -40.56 -0.20 -6.96
CA CYS A 294 -40.32 1.14 -6.42
C CYS A 294 -41.30 1.48 -5.27
N ASN A 295 -41.95 0.46 -4.71
CA ASN A 295 -42.92 0.61 -3.64
C ASN A 295 -42.29 1.11 -2.32
N ASN A 296 -43.11 1.74 -1.48
CA ASN A 296 -42.71 2.34 -0.20
C ASN A 296 -41.61 3.40 -0.39
N ASN A 297 -41.90 4.41 -1.21
CA ASN A 297 -41.07 5.59 -1.45
C ASN A 297 -41.94 6.86 -1.33
N GLN A 298 -41.49 8.01 -1.84
CA GLN A 298 -42.19 9.28 -1.83
C GLN A 298 -42.43 9.81 -3.26
N ILE A 299 -42.50 8.91 -4.24
CA ILE A 299 -42.61 9.26 -5.67
C ILE A 299 -43.98 9.87 -5.94
N THR A 300 -44.01 11.01 -6.65
CA THR A 300 -45.24 11.76 -6.95
C THR A 300 -45.75 11.54 -8.38
N SER A 301 -44.88 11.18 -9.31
CA SER A 301 -45.25 10.87 -10.68
C SER A 301 -44.32 9.82 -11.27
N LEU A 302 -44.86 8.98 -12.16
CA LEU A 302 -44.07 7.99 -12.87
C LEU A 302 -44.66 7.73 -14.26
N ASP A 303 -43.81 7.83 -15.30
CA ASP A 303 -44.17 7.53 -16.68
C ASP A 303 -43.47 6.24 -17.14
N LEU A 304 -44.28 5.23 -17.43
CA LEU A 304 -43.86 3.93 -17.91
C LEU A 304 -44.33 3.64 -19.34
N SER A 305 -44.81 4.63 -20.09
CA SER A 305 -45.35 4.49 -21.46
C SER A 305 -44.41 3.83 -22.47
N LYS A 306 -43.08 3.93 -22.26
CA LYS A 306 -42.06 3.31 -23.14
C LYS A 306 -41.69 1.87 -22.76
N HIS A 307 -42.21 1.34 -21.66
CA HIS A 307 -41.77 0.05 -21.08
C HIS A 307 -42.64 -1.12 -21.56
N ALA A 308 -42.61 -1.40 -22.87
CA ALA A 308 -43.44 -2.44 -23.47
C ALA A 308 -43.11 -3.87 -23.00
N ALA A 309 -41.95 -4.09 -22.36
CA ALA A 309 -41.54 -5.38 -21.81
C ALA A 309 -41.95 -5.59 -20.34
N LEU A 310 -42.52 -4.58 -19.67
CA LEU A 310 -42.80 -4.62 -18.24
C LEU A 310 -43.93 -5.60 -17.90
N THR A 311 -43.65 -6.61 -17.07
CA THR A 311 -44.61 -7.64 -16.65
C THR A 311 -44.90 -7.62 -15.15
N THR A 312 -44.02 -7.03 -14.34
CA THR A 312 -44.18 -6.98 -12.89
C THR A 312 -43.83 -5.60 -12.38
N PHE A 313 -44.79 -4.93 -11.74
CA PHE A 313 -44.63 -3.57 -11.27
C PHE A 313 -45.31 -3.37 -9.91
N TYR A 314 -44.50 -2.98 -8.92
CA TYR A 314 -44.95 -2.62 -7.58
C TYR A 314 -44.59 -1.16 -7.31
N CYS A 315 -45.61 -0.32 -7.13
CA CYS A 315 -45.49 1.08 -6.72
C CYS A 315 -46.38 1.43 -5.52
N ASP A 316 -46.81 0.43 -4.76
CA ASP A 316 -47.59 0.63 -3.54
C ASP A 316 -46.87 1.55 -2.54
N GLY A 317 -47.62 2.25 -1.69
CA GLY A 317 -47.04 3.06 -0.61
C GLY A 317 -46.19 4.23 -1.10
N ASN A 318 -46.63 4.93 -2.16
CA ASN A 318 -46.00 6.15 -2.67
C ASN A 318 -46.94 7.36 -2.50
N GLN A 319 -46.54 8.51 -3.08
CA GLN A 319 -47.34 9.73 -3.09
C GLN A 319 -47.84 10.06 -4.51
N LEU A 320 -48.08 9.03 -5.33
CA LEU A 320 -48.38 9.21 -6.74
C LEU A 320 -49.63 10.06 -6.93
N ILE A 321 -49.54 11.02 -7.85
CA ILE A 321 -50.64 11.85 -8.35
C ILE A 321 -50.89 11.50 -9.83
N CYS A 322 -49.83 11.10 -10.53
CA CYS A 322 -49.89 10.64 -11.92
C CYS A 322 -49.13 9.33 -12.09
N LEU A 323 -49.74 8.38 -12.79
CA LEU A 323 -49.10 7.13 -13.21
C LEU A 323 -49.52 6.80 -14.63
N ASN A 324 -48.56 6.72 -15.55
CA ASN A 324 -48.79 6.31 -16.93
C ASN A 324 -48.20 4.92 -17.16
N VAL A 325 -49.06 3.91 -17.36
CA VAL A 325 -48.67 2.55 -17.73
C VAL A 325 -49.23 2.17 -19.10
N LYS A 326 -49.57 3.13 -19.95
CA LYS A 326 -50.04 2.91 -21.33
C LYS A 326 -48.86 2.52 -22.24
N ASN A 327 -48.37 1.31 -22.03
CA ASN A 327 -47.12 0.79 -22.58
C ASN A 327 -47.33 -0.33 -23.62
N GLY A 328 -48.58 -0.60 -24.01
CA GLY A 328 -48.94 -1.68 -24.93
C GLY A 328 -48.92 -3.09 -24.31
N ASN A 329 -48.67 -3.23 -23.00
CA ASN A 329 -48.48 -4.53 -22.33
C ASN A 329 -49.40 -4.76 -21.11
N ASN A 330 -50.45 -3.95 -20.93
CA ASN A 330 -51.32 -4.04 -19.74
C ASN A 330 -51.93 -5.42 -19.48
N THR A 331 -52.15 -6.25 -20.51
CA THR A 331 -52.71 -7.60 -20.32
C THR A 331 -51.75 -8.58 -19.66
N ASN A 332 -50.44 -8.34 -19.76
CA ASN A 332 -49.39 -9.17 -19.16
C ASN A 332 -48.77 -8.53 -17.91
N LEU A 333 -49.22 -7.32 -17.54
CA LEU A 333 -48.69 -6.55 -16.43
C LEU A 333 -49.42 -6.92 -15.13
N PHE A 334 -48.66 -7.45 -14.18
CA PHE A 334 -49.04 -7.41 -12.77
C PHE A 334 -48.72 -6.02 -12.20
N LEU A 335 -49.74 -5.37 -11.62
CA LEU A 335 -49.64 -4.05 -11.02
C LEU A 335 -50.15 -4.08 -9.58
N ASP A 336 -49.34 -3.57 -8.66
CA ASP A 336 -49.78 -3.13 -7.33
C ASP A 336 -49.53 -1.63 -7.17
N ALA A 337 -50.61 -0.86 -7.08
CA ALA A 337 -50.58 0.59 -6.87
C ALA A 337 -51.37 1.02 -5.63
N THR A 338 -51.58 0.11 -4.68
CA THR A 338 -52.27 0.42 -3.42
C THR A 338 -51.52 1.44 -2.56
N SER A 339 -52.19 2.06 -1.59
CA SER A 339 -51.58 3.03 -0.67
C SER A 339 -50.95 4.24 -1.37
N ASN A 340 -51.61 4.74 -2.42
CA ASN A 340 -51.32 5.99 -3.13
C ASN A 340 -52.54 6.93 -3.02
N PRO A 341 -52.76 7.60 -1.87
CA PRO A 341 -54.00 8.30 -1.57
C PRO A 341 -54.34 9.46 -2.53
N ASN A 342 -53.34 10.01 -3.22
CA ASN A 342 -53.51 11.12 -4.16
C ASN A 342 -53.67 10.68 -5.63
N LEU A 343 -53.53 9.38 -5.91
CA LEU A 343 -53.65 8.86 -7.27
C LEU A 343 -55.13 8.68 -7.59
N THR A 344 -55.67 9.49 -8.50
CA THR A 344 -57.10 9.47 -8.86
C THR A 344 -57.36 8.79 -10.21
N CYS A 345 -56.33 8.70 -11.05
CA CYS A 345 -56.42 8.12 -12.38
C CYS A 345 -55.08 7.49 -12.77
N ILE A 346 -55.14 6.30 -13.37
CA ILE A 346 -53.99 5.63 -14.00
C ILE A 346 -54.24 5.60 -15.51
N GLU A 347 -53.24 6.07 -16.26
CA GLU A 347 -53.25 6.02 -17.73
C GLU A 347 -52.91 4.62 -18.22
N VAL A 348 -53.80 4.02 -19.01
CA VAL A 348 -53.75 2.61 -19.42
C VAL A 348 -54.06 2.43 -20.91
N ASP A 349 -53.65 1.28 -21.47
CA ASP A 349 -53.95 0.87 -22.84
C ASP A 349 -55.45 0.60 -23.05
N ASN A 350 -56.07 -0.06 -22.06
CA ASN A 350 -57.46 -0.49 -22.09
C ASN A 350 -58.11 -0.40 -20.71
N SER A 351 -58.85 0.69 -20.48
CA SER A 351 -59.55 0.95 -19.20
C SER A 351 -60.55 -0.12 -18.80
N ALA A 352 -61.25 -0.75 -19.76
CA ALA A 352 -62.20 -1.82 -19.46
C ALA A 352 -61.50 -3.10 -18.98
N TYR A 353 -60.35 -3.44 -19.59
CA TYR A 353 -59.53 -4.55 -19.12
C TYR A 353 -58.98 -4.27 -17.72
N SER A 354 -58.33 -3.12 -17.52
CA SER A 354 -57.71 -2.74 -16.25
C SER A 354 -58.73 -2.74 -15.11
N ALA A 355 -59.90 -2.13 -15.30
CA ALA A 355 -60.95 -2.10 -14.28
C ALA A 355 -61.52 -3.49 -13.91
N GLY A 356 -61.47 -4.45 -14.83
CA GLY A 356 -61.98 -5.81 -14.60
C GLY A 356 -60.95 -6.78 -14.00
N ASN A 357 -59.65 -6.50 -14.13
CA ASN A 357 -58.59 -7.46 -13.82
C ASN A 357 -57.59 -6.96 -12.77
N TRP A 358 -57.38 -5.66 -12.62
CA TRP A 358 -56.45 -5.12 -11.62
C TRP A 358 -57.19 -4.80 -10.32
N THR A 359 -56.91 -5.59 -9.29
CA THR A 359 -57.58 -5.51 -7.98
C THR A 359 -56.74 -4.83 -6.90
N ASN A 360 -55.42 -4.74 -7.08
CA ASN A 360 -54.48 -4.15 -6.11
C ASN A 360 -54.34 -2.64 -6.36
N ILE A 361 -55.46 -1.94 -6.23
CA ILE A 361 -55.63 -0.55 -6.63
C ILE A 361 -56.50 0.12 -5.57
N ASP A 362 -56.17 1.35 -5.18
CA ASP A 362 -56.98 2.07 -4.21
C ASP A 362 -58.37 2.43 -4.77
N PHE A 363 -59.35 2.48 -3.89
CA PHE A 363 -60.76 2.64 -4.28
C PHE A 363 -61.07 3.98 -4.98
N GLN A 364 -60.27 5.02 -4.74
CA GLN A 364 -60.42 6.33 -5.40
C GLN A 364 -59.87 6.35 -6.82
N THR A 365 -59.07 5.36 -7.20
CA THR A 365 -58.31 5.37 -8.44
C THR A 365 -59.13 4.80 -9.59
N SER A 366 -59.23 5.55 -10.68
CA SER A 366 -59.89 5.15 -11.91
C SER A 366 -58.90 4.83 -13.02
N PHE A 367 -59.37 4.23 -14.12
CA PHE A 367 -58.56 3.92 -15.30
C PHE A 367 -59.05 4.68 -16.52
N SER A 368 -58.14 5.34 -17.24
CA SER A 368 -58.47 6.04 -18.49
C SER A 368 -57.35 5.88 -19.52
N LYS A 369 -57.70 6.06 -20.81
CA LYS A 369 -56.70 6.17 -21.89
C LYS A 369 -56.02 7.53 -21.94
N ASP A 370 -56.60 8.50 -21.23
CA ASP A 370 -56.21 9.89 -21.08
C ASP A 370 -56.77 10.38 -19.73
N CYS A 371 -55.88 10.60 -18.76
CA CYS A 371 -56.30 11.01 -17.42
C CYS A 371 -56.51 12.53 -17.30
N ASN A 372 -56.28 13.32 -18.36
CA ASN A 372 -56.20 14.80 -18.36
C ASN A 372 -55.21 15.41 -17.34
N ASN A 373 -54.70 14.61 -16.39
CA ASN A 373 -53.50 14.84 -15.61
C ASN A 373 -52.35 14.28 -16.44
N SER A 374 -51.82 15.09 -17.35
CA SER A 374 -50.65 14.70 -18.12
C SER A 374 -49.47 14.47 -17.18
N CYS A 375 -48.96 13.23 -17.10
CA CYS A 375 -47.59 12.96 -16.63
C CYS A 375 -46.53 13.70 -17.51
N SER A 376 -46.99 14.44 -18.52
CA SER A 376 -46.27 15.19 -19.55
C SER A 376 -46.45 16.72 -19.49
N SER A 377 -47.07 17.31 -18.47
CA SER A 377 -46.99 18.78 -18.26
C SER A 377 -45.83 19.11 -17.32
N CYS A 378 -44.79 19.72 -17.90
CA CYS A 378 -43.52 20.15 -17.28
C CYS A 378 -43.45 20.01 -15.75
N LEU A 379 -42.82 18.91 -15.34
CA LEU A 379 -42.32 18.76 -14.00
C LEU A 379 -41.06 19.62 -13.88
N THR A 380 -41.02 20.44 -12.84
CA THR A 380 -39.77 20.93 -12.29
C THR A 380 -38.87 19.72 -12.06
N THR A 381 -37.87 19.56 -12.91
CA THR A 381 -36.91 18.47 -12.78
C THR A 381 -35.90 18.92 -11.75
N TYR A 382 -35.74 18.13 -10.68
CA TYR A 382 -34.73 18.36 -9.65
C TYR A 382 -33.47 17.60 -10.04
N GLY A 383 -32.41 18.33 -10.38
CA GLY A 383 -31.09 17.76 -10.61
C GLY A 383 -30.21 17.94 -9.37
N LEU A 384 -29.37 16.96 -9.05
CA LEU A 384 -28.29 17.15 -8.08
C LEU A 384 -26.98 17.34 -8.86
N ASP A 385 -26.29 18.45 -8.62
CA ASP A 385 -24.93 18.66 -9.15
C ASP A 385 -23.93 18.41 -8.02
N ALA A 386 -23.35 17.21 -7.99
CA ALA A 386 -22.37 16.81 -6.98
C ALA A 386 -20.96 17.18 -7.45
N GLN A 387 -20.32 18.09 -6.71
CA GLN A 387 -19.02 18.66 -7.09
C GLN A 387 -18.06 18.59 -5.91
N THR A 388 -16.80 18.23 -6.19
CA THR A 388 -15.71 18.31 -5.22
C THR A 388 -14.63 19.20 -5.80
N ALA A 389 -14.24 20.23 -5.06
CA ALA A 389 -13.24 21.19 -5.51
C ALA A 389 -12.34 21.64 -4.35
N CYS A 390 -11.15 22.12 -4.70
CA CYS A 390 -10.20 22.68 -3.75
C CYS A 390 -10.37 24.20 -3.65
N ASP A 391 -10.43 24.71 -2.41
CA ASP A 391 -10.51 26.13 -2.02
C ASP A 391 -11.75 26.89 -2.50
N THR A 392 -12.05 26.87 -3.80
CA THR A 392 -13.19 27.58 -4.40
C THR A 392 -13.81 26.81 -5.55
N TYR A 393 -15.12 26.98 -5.75
CA TYR A 393 -15.86 26.47 -6.90
C TYR A 393 -16.85 27.50 -7.40
N THR A 394 -16.78 27.88 -8.68
CA THR A 394 -17.79 28.76 -9.29
C THR A 394 -18.85 27.89 -9.93
N TRP A 395 -20.08 27.99 -9.43
CA TRP A 395 -21.18 27.16 -9.87
C TRP A 395 -21.96 27.78 -11.04
N ILE A 396 -22.91 27.04 -11.61
CA ILE A 396 -23.70 27.43 -12.78
C ILE A 396 -24.58 28.67 -12.53
N ASP A 397 -24.80 29.03 -11.26
CA ASP A 397 -25.48 30.26 -10.86
C ASP A 397 -24.59 31.51 -10.95
N GLY A 398 -23.30 31.33 -11.27
CA GLY A 398 -22.30 32.40 -11.36
C GLY A 398 -21.71 32.81 -10.01
N ASN A 399 -22.08 32.17 -8.91
CA ASN A 399 -21.52 32.42 -7.59
C ASN A 399 -20.29 31.56 -7.34
N THR A 400 -19.26 32.15 -6.73
CA THR A 400 -18.07 31.44 -6.26
C THR A 400 -18.27 31.03 -4.81
N HIS A 401 -18.32 29.73 -4.56
CA HIS A 401 -18.39 29.12 -3.23
C HIS A 401 -16.99 28.87 -2.70
N THR A 402 -16.71 29.33 -1.47
CA THR A 402 -15.42 29.11 -0.77
C THR A 402 -15.56 28.16 0.42
N SER A 403 -16.69 27.44 0.51
CA SER A 403 -17.01 26.46 1.54
C SER A 403 -18.01 25.45 0.99
N SER A 404 -18.03 24.23 1.55
CA SER A 404 -19.01 23.20 1.18
C SER A 404 -20.45 23.74 1.27
N ASN A 405 -21.28 23.35 0.30
CA ASN A 405 -22.64 23.85 0.18
C ASN A 405 -23.57 22.78 -0.37
N ASN A 406 -24.66 22.50 0.33
CA ASN A 406 -25.68 21.52 -0.06
C ASN A 406 -27.09 22.14 -0.19
N THR A 407 -27.19 23.48 -0.27
CA THR A 407 -28.46 24.23 -0.27
C THR A 407 -28.60 25.21 -1.43
N ALA A 408 -27.50 25.58 -2.10
CA ALA A 408 -27.55 26.46 -3.25
C ALA A 408 -28.35 25.78 -4.37
N THR A 409 -29.30 26.53 -4.94
CA THR A 409 -30.16 26.06 -6.03
C THR A 409 -30.07 27.01 -7.22
N HIS A 410 -30.14 26.48 -8.43
CA HIS A 410 -30.16 27.25 -9.65
C HIS A 410 -31.26 26.77 -10.57
N THR A 411 -32.06 27.72 -11.08
CA THR A 411 -33.16 27.42 -11.98
C THR A 411 -32.71 27.57 -13.43
N LEU A 412 -32.67 26.46 -14.16
CA LEU A 412 -32.39 26.43 -15.59
C LEU A 412 -33.71 26.43 -16.36
N ASN A 413 -33.83 27.33 -17.33
CA ASN A 413 -35.00 27.38 -18.20
C ASN A 413 -34.69 26.68 -19.53
N ASN A 414 -35.46 25.65 -19.87
CA ASN A 414 -35.34 25.05 -21.20
C ASN A 414 -35.99 25.95 -22.28
N ALA A 415 -35.72 25.64 -23.56
CA ALA A 415 -36.23 26.42 -24.70
C ALA A 415 -37.77 26.46 -24.82
N ALA A 416 -38.49 25.65 -24.04
CA ALA A 416 -39.95 25.64 -23.95
C ALA A 416 -40.50 26.47 -22.77
N GLY A 417 -39.62 27.11 -21.98
CA GLY A 417 -40.00 27.99 -20.86
C GLY A 417 -40.28 27.29 -19.53
N CYS A 418 -39.89 26.03 -19.38
CA CYS A 418 -40.02 25.30 -18.12
C CYS A 418 -38.78 25.43 -17.23
N ASP A 419 -38.98 25.44 -15.91
CA ASP A 419 -37.96 25.54 -14.89
C ASP A 419 -37.47 24.15 -14.44
N SER A 420 -36.16 23.95 -14.41
CA SER A 420 -35.50 22.82 -13.73
C SER A 420 -34.69 23.39 -12.57
N VAL A 421 -34.80 22.80 -11.38
CA VAL A 421 -34.04 23.26 -10.20
C VAL A 421 -32.87 22.31 -9.99
N VAL A 422 -31.65 22.79 -10.25
CA VAL A 422 -30.45 22.06 -9.87
C VAL A 422 -30.09 22.46 -8.44
N THR A 423 -29.81 21.51 -7.56
CA THR A 423 -29.26 21.75 -6.22
C THR A 423 -27.79 21.37 -6.22
N LEU A 424 -26.93 22.28 -5.78
CA LEU A 424 -25.51 22.03 -5.60
C LEU A 424 -25.28 21.15 -4.37
N ASN A 425 -24.55 20.06 -4.52
CA ASN A 425 -23.94 19.31 -3.44
C ASN A 425 -22.42 19.41 -3.56
N LEU A 426 -21.88 20.53 -3.09
CA LEU A 426 -20.47 20.88 -3.15
C LEU A 426 -19.75 20.50 -1.87
N THR A 427 -18.64 19.76 -2.00
CA THR A 427 -17.64 19.62 -0.95
C THR A 427 -16.41 20.46 -1.32
N ILE A 428 -16.11 21.49 -0.53
CA ILE A 428 -14.86 22.25 -0.63
C ILE A 428 -13.85 21.68 0.36
N ASN A 429 -12.77 21.13 -0.18
CA ASN A 429 -11.60 20.76 0.57
C ASN A 429 -10.64 21.96 0.59
N ASN A 430 -10.20 22.38 1.77
CA ASN A 430 -9.30 23.54 1.88
C ASN A 430 -7.84 23.08 1.79
N SER A 431 -7.04 23.79 1.02
CA SER A 431 -5.59 23.69 1.03
C SER A 431 -5.05 24.22 2.36
N ASN A 432 -4.02 23.58 2.90
CA ASN A 432 -3.37 24.02 4.14
C ASN A 432 -2.03 24.68 3.83
N THR A 433 -1.63 25.67 4.62
CA THR A 433 -0.27 26.24 4.59
C THR A 433 0.43 25.99 5.90
N GLY A 434 1.64 25.43 5.86
CA GLY A 434 2.49 25.22 7.02
C GLY A 434 3.84 25.91 6.86
N THR A 435 4.43 26.35 7.97
CA THR A 435 5.82 26.85 7.98
C THR A 435 6.61 26.06 9.01
N ASP A 436 7.68 25.42 8.56
CA ASP A 436 8.68 24.77 9.41
C ASP A 436 9.96 25.60 9.40
N THR A 437 10.60 25.79 10.55
CA THR A 437 11.82 26.61 10.68
C THR A 437 12.93 25.77 11.29
N GLN A 438 14.00 25.58 10.53
CA GLN A 438 15.10 24.69 10.89
C GLN A 438 16.44 25.43 10.82
N THR A 439 17.36 25.07 11.72
CA THR A 439 18.76 25.55 11.71
C THR A 439 19.70 24.37 11.80
N ALA A 440 20.65 24.26 10.87
CA ALA A 440 21.59 23.14 10.81
C ALA A 440 23.01 23.58 10.40
N CYS A 441 23.99 22.71 10.64
CA CYS A 441 25.39 22.94 10.30
C CYS A 441 25.78 22.19 9.02
N GLY A 442 26.30 22.90 8.02
CA GLY A 442 26.78 22.34 6.75
C GLY A 442 25.68 21.82 5.80
N SER A 443 24.79 20.94 6.28
CA SER A 443 23.65 20.45 5.52
C SER A 443 22.46 20.08 6.41
N TYR A 444 21.27 20.08 5.82
CA TYR A 444 20.03 19.60 6.44
C TYR A 444 19.33 18.62 5.51
N THR A 445 19.04 17.42 6.00
CA THR A 445 18.20 16.45 5.29
C THR A 445 16.76 16.61 5.76
N ALA A 446 15.88 17.03 4.86
CA ALA A 446 14.46 17.15 5.15
C ALA A 446 13.79 15.76 5.27
N PRO A 447 12.59 15.67 5.88
CA PRO A 447 11.88 14.38 6.06
C PRO A 447 11.54 13.63 4.76
N ASP A 448 11.53 14.33 3.62
CA ASP A 448 11.37 13.76 2.28
C ASP A 448 12.67 13.16 1.71
N GLY A 449 13.77 13.25 2.44
CA GLY A 449 15.10 12.78 2.06
C GLY A 449 15.94 13.78 1.26
N GLN A 450 15.41 14.98 0.95
CA GLN A 450 16.16 15.99 0.21
C GLN A 450 17.20 16.69 1.09
N VAL A 451 18.41 16.87 0.55
CA VAL A 451 19.54 17.47 1.26
C VAL A 451 19.77 18.91 0.81
N TYR A 452 19.67 19.84 1.75
CA TYR A 452 19.90 21.27 1.54
C TYR A 452 21.24 21.69 2.13
N THR A 453 22.05 22.39 1.35
CA THR A 453 23.39 22.87 1.75
C THR A 453 23.49 24.41 1.80
N SER A 454 22.40 25.12 1.49
CA SER A 454 22.35 26.59 1.53
C SER A 454 21.16 27.09 2.34
N THR A 455 21.37 28.20 3.05
CA THR A 455 20.28 28.98 3.68
C THR A 455 19.28 29.43 2.63
N GLY A 456 18.00 29.28 2.92
CA GLY A 456 16.95 29.65 1.99
C GLY A 456 15.57 29.28 2.49
N GLN A 457 14.57 29.76 1.76
CA GLN A 457 13.18 29.37 1.91
C GLN A 457 12.84 28.39 0.80
N TYR A 458 12.45 27.18 1.16
CA TYR A 458 12.10 26.12 0.23
C TYR A 458 10.61 25.83 0.34
N MET A 459 9.91 25.76 -0.79
CA MET A 459 8.48 25.45 -0.83
C MET A 459 8.28 24.08 -1.46
N ALA A 460 7.47 23.26 -0.80
CA ALA A 460 6.97 22.01 -1.34
C ALA A 460 5.45 22.09 -1.43
N VAL A 461 4.92 21.71 -2.59
CA VAL A 461 3.49 21.45 -2.75
C VAL A 461 3.28 19.98 -2.42
N ILE A 462 2.49 19.73 -1.39
CA ILE A 462 2.10 18.39 -0.98
C ILE A 462 0.60 18.25 -1.15
N THR A 463 0.14 17.17 -1.74
CA THR A 463 -1.28 16.87 -1.78
C THR A 463 -1.70 16.37 -0.40
N ASN A 464 -2.62 17.07 0.26
CA ASN A 464 -3.14 16.64 1.56
C ASN A 464 -4.01 15.37 1.42
N ILE A 465 -4.41 14.78 2.55
CA ILE A 465 -5.25 13.57 2.57
C ILE A 465 -6.62 13.75 1.87
N ALA A 466 -7.02 15.00 1.60
CA ALA A 466 -8.25 15.36 0.90
C ALA A 466 -8.04 15.66 -0.61
N GLY A 467 -6.84 15.42 -1.15
CA GLY A 467 -6.54 15.59 -2.57
C GLY A 467 -6.19 17.02 -3.00
N CYS A 468 -6.07 17.98 -2.07
CA CYS A 468 -5.75 19.38 -2.39
C CYS A 468 -4.28 19.73 -2.15
N ASP A 469 -3.74 20.55 -3.06
CA ASP A 469 -2.37 21.03 -3.04
C ASP A 469 -2.12 21.99 -1.87
N SER A 470 -1.54 21.47 -0.80
CA SER A 470 -1.10 22.22 0.37
C SER A 470 0.34 22.70 0.20
N VAL A 471 0.66 23.89 0.69
CA VAL A 471 2.01 24.47 0.58
C VAL A 471 2.71 24.40 1.93
N VAL A 472 3.81 23.65 1.99
CA VAL A 472 4.72 23.67 3.14
C VAL A 472 5.92 24.52 2.80
N THR A 473 6.21 25.49 3.66
CA THR A 473 7.38 26.35 3.57
C THR A 473 8.40 25.92 4.61
N LEU A 474 9.59 25.52 4.17
CA LEU A 474 10.76 25.31 5.03
C LEU A 474 11.63 26.57 5.02
N ASN A 475 11.69 27.25 6.16
CA ASN A 475 12.65 28.33 6.41
C ASN A 475 13.92 27.71 7.01
N LEU A 476 14.95 27.55 6.18
CA LEU A 476 16.19 26.87 6.57
C LEU A 476 17.34 27.86 6.71
N THR A 477 18.00 27.84 7.88
CA THR A 477 19.30 28.50 8.10
C THR A 477 20.40 27.44 8.16
N ILE A 478 21.30 27.44 7.18
CA ILE A 478 22.52 26.63 7.19
C ILE A 478 23.67 27.50 7.66
N ASN A 479 24.23 27.14 8.81
CA ASN A 479 25.45 27.73 9.34
C ASN A 479 26.66 26.98 8.78
N THR A 480 27.62 27.70 8.23
CA THR A 480 28.92 27.17 7.77
C THR A 480 30.04 27.82 8.56
N VAL A 481 31.08 27.07 8.89
CA VAL A 481 32.27 27.59 9.58
C VAL A 481 33.41 27.67 8.57
N ASP A 482 34.06 28.83 8.46
CA ASP A 482 35.29 28.96 7.68
C ASP A 482 36.48 28.43 8.51
N ASN A 483 36.84 27.17 8.26
CA ASN A 483 37.94 26.49 8.93
C ASN A 483 39.29 26.67 8.21
N GLY A 484 39.39 27.57 7.22
CA GLY A 484 40.64 27.80 6.50
C GLY A 484 41.77 28.34 7.39
N ILE A 485 43.01 28.04 7.03
CA ILE A 485 44.22 28.50 7.72
C ILE A 485 45.12 29.26 6.75
N THR A 486 45.71 30.37 7.20
CA THR A 486 46.92 30.95 6.59
C THR A 486 48.16 30.31 7.21
N ASN A 487 49.03 29.72 6.39
CA ASN A 487 50.30 29.17 6.84
C ASN A 487 51.49 30.11 6.49
N THR A 488 52.08 30.73 7.51
CA THR A 488 53.28 31.58 7.43
C THR A 488 54.40 31.03 8.32
N SER A 489 54.64 29.72 8.25
CA SER A 489 55.63 28.94 9.04
C SER A 489 56.74 29.79 9.69
N PRO A 490 56.88 29.79 11.04
CA PRO A 490 56.22 28.88 11.99
C PRO A 490 54.77 29.21 12.36
N LYS A 491 54.20 30.32 11.88
CA LYS A 491 52.90 30.82 12.37
C LYS A 491 51.73 30.40 11.47
N LEU A 492 50.75 29.74 12.06
CA LEU A 492 49.44 29.43 11.46
C LEU A 492 48.37 30.38 12.00
N THR A 493 47.38 30.77 11.19
CA THR A 493 46.27 31.64 11.60
C THR A 493 44.96 31.22 10.95
N ALA A 494 43.92 30.95 11.75
CA ALA A 494 42.59 30.61 11.25
C ALA A 494 41.90 31.82 10.58
N TYR A 495 41.15 31.60 9.51
CA TYR A 495 40.45 32.64 8.76
C TYR A 495 39.26 33.21 9.53
N ALA A 496 38.43 32.36 10.13
CA ALA A 496 37.32 32.79 10.98
C ALA A 496 37.83 33.74 12.06
N SER A 497 37.13 34.86 12.26
CA SER A 497 37.47 35.90 13.23
C SER A 497 36.37 35.99 14.28
N GLY A 498 36.73 36.03 15.57
CA GLY A 498 35.75 36.02 16.66
C GLY A 498 35.14 34.65 17.00
N ALA A 499 35.55 33.58 16.31
CA ALA A 499 35.20 32.20 16.64
C ALA A 499 35.98 31.68 17.86
N THR A 500 35.65 30.46 18.29
CA THR A 500 36.43 29.71 19.29
C THR A 500 37.35 28.72 18.59
N TYR A 501 38.61 28.63 19.03
CA TYR A 501 39.65 27.82 18.38
C TYR A 501 40.24 26.79 19.32
N GLN A 502 40.67 25.67 18.76
CA GLN A 502 41.53 24.72 19.43
C GLN A 502 42.51 24.12 18.43
N TRP A 503 43.81 24.38 18.61
CA TRP A 503 44.85 23.82 17.76
C TRP A 503 45.14 22.36 18.10
N LEU A 504 45.40 21.56 17.06
CA LEU A 504 45.53 20.11 17.09
C LEU A 504 46.85 19.70 16.43
N ASP A 505 47.50 18.70 16.99
CA ASP A 505 48.67 18.03 16.42
C ASP A 505 48.21 16.86 15.56
N CYS A 506 48.29 17.02 14.23
CA CYS A 506 47.85 16.01 13.28
C CYS A 506 48.74 14.76 13.28
N ASP A 507 50.04 14.92 13.56
CA ASP A 507 51.00 13.81 13.59
C ASP A 507 50.78 12.92 14.82
N ASN A 508 50.08 13.44 15.82
CA ASN A 508 49.66 12.71 17.01
C ASN A 508 48.14 12.49 17.07
N ASN A 509 47.54 12.03 15.96
CA ASN A 509 46.13 11.67 15.85
C ASN A 509 45.17 12.81 16.27
N TYR A 510 45.45 14.04 15.83
CA TYR A 510 44.70 15.25 16.16
C TYR A 510 44.62 15.54 17.67
N ALA A 511 45.68 15.18 18.42
CA ALA A 511 45.75 15.46 19.85
C ALA A 511 45.65 16.98 20.11
N GLN A 512 44.87 17.35 21.12
CA GLN A 512 44.69 18.74 21.50
C GLN A 512 45.99 19.34 22.04
N ILE A 513 46.39 20.48 21.48
CA ILE A 513 47.53 21.25 21.99
C ILE A 513 47.02 22.12 23.14
N SER A 514 47.37 21.73 24.37
CA SER A 514 46.82 22.33 25.59
C SER A 514 47.13 23.84 25.68
N GLY A 515 46.10 24.66 25.87
CA GLY A 515 46.21 26.12 26.01
C GLY A 515 46.24 26.91 24.69
N GLU A 516 46.39 26.24 23.54
CA GLU A 516 46.43 26.90 22.24
C GLU A 516 45.02 27.09 21.66
N THR A 517 44.33 28.13 22.14
CA THR A 517 42.94 28.47 21.76
C THR A 517 42.82 29.84 21.08
N SER A 518 43.94 30.45 20.72
CA SER A 518 43.96 31.72 20.01
C SER A 518 43.73 31.52 18.50
N GLN A 519 43.26 32.56 17.80
CA GLN A 519 43.08 32.52 16.34
C GLN A 519 44.38 32.17 15.60
N SER A 520 45.55 32.49 16.18
CA SER A 520 46.85 32.13 15.63
C SER A 520 47.66 31.26 16.58
N PHE A 521 48.41 30.31 16.02
CA PHE A 521 49.32 29.39 16.70
C PHE A 521 50.71 29.47 16.06
N THR A 522 51.77 29.44 16.86
CA THR A 522 53.15 29.42 16.37
C THR A 522 53.82 28.12 16.81
N ALA A 523 54.11 27.24 15.86
CA ALA A 523 54.68 25.94 16.15
C ALA A 523 56.18 26.03 16.49
N THR A 524 56.56 25.41 17.60
CA THR A 524 57.94 25.39 18.12
C THR A 524 58.74 24.18 17.63
N VAL A 525 58.06 23.18 17.07
CA VAL A 525 58.64 21.99 16.46
C VAL A 525 58.08 21.81 15.05
N ASN A 526 58.79 21.06 14.21
CA ASN A 526 58.27 20.68 12.90
C ASN A 526 57.15 19.67 13.07
N GLY A 527 56.08 19.82 12.29
CA GLY A 527 54.93 18.91 12.33
C GLY A 527 53.76 19.42 11.52
N ASN A 528 52.70 18.62 11.45
CA ASN A 528 51.45 18.96 10.81
C ASN A 528 50.42 19.39 11.86
N TYR A 529 49.76 20.52 11.63
CA TYR A 529 48.83 21.11 12.59
C TYR A 529 47.51 21.50 11.94
N ALA A 530 46.42 21.33 12.68
CA ALA A 530 45.09 21.75 12.27
C ALA A 530 44.44 22.61 13.38
N VAL A 531 43.38 23.32 13.04
CA VAL A 531 42.57 24.07 14.00
C VAL A 531 41.12 23.61 13.93
N LYS A 532 40.56 23.29 15.09
CA LYS A 532 39.13 23.11 15.28
C LYS A 532 38.51 24.47 15.57
N VAL A 533 37.64 24.93 14.67
CA VAL A 533 36.95 26.23 14.78
C VAL A 533 35.50 25.96 15.16
N THR A 534 34.97 26.73 16.12
CA THR A 534 33.54 26.68 16.47
C THR A 534 32.94 28.09 16.46
N GLU A 535 31.91 28.27 15.64
CA GLU A 535 31.17 29.51 15.44
C GLU A 535 29.68 29.20 15.23
N ASN A 536 28.78 29.98 15.84
CA ASN A 536 27.33 29.78 15.76
C ASN A 536 26.85 28.34 16.05
N ASN A 537 27.45 27.69 17.06
CA ASN A 537 27.23 26.29 17.46
C ASN A 537 27.59 25.23 16.40
N CYS A 538 28.24 25.62 15.31
CA CYS A 538 28.82 24.71 14.34
C CYS A 538 30.31 24.58 14.56
N THR A 539 30.83 23.37 14.38
CA THR A 539 32.24 23.06 14.62
C THR A 539 32.80 22.32 13.42
N ASP A 540 33.92 22.81 12.90
CA ASP A 540 34.64 22.15 11.82
C ASP A 540 36.15 22.18 12.08
N THR A 541 36.87 21.22 11.52
CA THR A 541 38.33 21.08 11.68
C THR A 541 39.01 21.31 10.35
N SER A 542 39.99 22.21 10.32
CA SER A 542 40.76 22.48 9.12
C SER A 542 41.50 21.24 8.61
N ALA A 543 41.97 21.30 7.36
CA ALA A 543 43.02 20.42 6.90
C ALA A 543 44.31 20.62 7.73
N CYS A 544 45.19 19.63 7.71
CA CYS A 544 46.49 19.69 8.36
C CYS A 544 47.51 20.48 7.52
N GLU A 545 48.14 21.46 8.16
CA GLU A 545 49.14 22.33 7.55
C GLU A 545 50.54 21.96 8.07
N LEU A 546 51.47 21.72 7.14
CA LEU A 546 52.86 21.42 7.47
C LEU A 546 53.59 22.69 7.93
N VAL A 547 54.18 22.64 9.12
CA VAL A 547 55.10 23.66 9.64
C VAL A 547 56.52 23.09 9.66
N ASN A 548 57.46 23.80 9.01
CA ASN A 548 58.87 23.42 8.92
C ASN A 548 59.77 24.61 9.28
N ASN A 549 60.52 24.49 10.38
CA ASN A 549 61.41 25.50 10.94
C ASN A 549 62.86 25.41 10.41
N SER A 550 63.11 24.79 9.25
CA SER A 550 64.47 24.54 8.72
C SER A 550 65.09 25.72 7.93
N LEU A 551 66.38 26.01 8.18
CA LEU A 551 67.20 27.19 7.77
C LEU A 551 68.13 26.97 6.54
N ILE A 552 67.82 26.03 5.63
CA ILE A 552 68.61 25.80 4.40
C ILE A 552 68.00 26.62 3.26
N MET A 553 68.77 27.52 2.66
CA MET A 553 68.27 28.38 1.59
C MET A 553 68.39 27.72 0.21
N GLU A 554 69.46 26.96 -0.04
CA GLU A 554 69.71 26.23 -1.29
C GLU A 554 70.58 25.00 -1.00
N ASN A 555 70.33 23.85 -1.66
CA ASN A 555 71.22 22.69 -1.64
C ASN A 555 71.18 21.94 -2.98
N SER A 556 72.35 21.58 -3.50
CA SER A 556 72.54 20.75 -4.69
C SER A 556 73.57 19.62 -4.48
N PHE A 557 73.91 19.31 -3.23
CA PHE A 557 74.59 18.06 -2.87
C PHE A 557 73.59 16.90 -2.85
N GLU A 558 74.07 15.69 -3.12
CA GLU A 558 73.22 14.48 -3.21
C GLU A 558 72.52 14.15 -1.88
N ASN A 559 73.16 14.45 -0.75
CA ASN A 559 72.54 14.43 0.58
C ASN A 559 72.26 15.86 1.03
N THR A 560 71.28 16.03 1.92
CA THR A 560 70.99 17.33 2.56
C THR A 560 72.02 17.61 3.64
N PRO A 561 72.97 18.57 3.44
CA PRO A 561 73.99 18.82 4.42
C PRO A 561 73.40 19.54 5.64
N MET A 562 74.00 19.30 6.80
CA MET A 562 73.58 19.88 8.07
C MET A 562 74.67 20.78 8.64
N LEU A 563 74.29 21.97 9.11
CA LEU A 563 75.19 22.92 9.75
C LEU A 563 74.71 23.23 11.17
N TYR A 564 75.51 22.87 12.18
CA TYR A 564 75.13 22.98 13.58
C TYR A 564 76.35 23.25 14.50
N PRO A 565 76.14 23.76 15.73
CA PRO A 565 74.88 24.27 16.25
C PRO A 565 74.48 25.60 15.58
N ASN A 566 73.18 25.85 15.43
CA ASN A 566 72.67 27.13 14.92
C ASN A 566 71.38 27.48 15.67
N PRO A 567 71.38 28.48 16.59
CA PRO A 567 72.43 29.48 16.79
C PRO A 567 73.78 28.94 17.33
N THR A 568 74.89 29.63 17.04
CA THR A 568 76.26 29.26 17.47
C THR A 568 76.90 30.36 18.32
N THR A 569 77.87 30.01 19.16
CA THR A 569 78.78 30.96 19.84
C THR A 569 80.03 31.30 19.02
N GLY A 570 80.23 30.64 17.86
CA GLY A 570 81.32 30.91 16.92
C GLY A 570 81.81 29.67 16.17
N GLU A 571 81.90 28.52 16.84
CA GLU A 571 82.33 27.25 16.24
C GLU A 571 81.14 26.50 15.62
N LEU A 572 81.33 26.02 14.40
CA LEU A 572 80.30 25.38 13.59
C LEU A 572 80.84 24.10 12.97
N THR A 573 79.96 23.12 12.82
CA THR A 573 80.25 21.87 12.14
C THR A 573 79.28 21.66 10.99
N LEU A 574 79.84 21.53 9.80
CA LEU A 574 79.14 21.14 8.58
C LEU A 574 79.31 19.64 8.34
N GLU A 575 78.21 18.91 8.30
CA GLU A 575 78.16 17.51 7.86
C GLU A 575 77.54 17.42 6.48
N LEU A 576 78.31 16.90 5.52
CA LEU A 576 77.90 16.74 4.12
C LEU A 576 77.27 15.36 3.84
N GLY A 577 77.32 14.44 4.81
CA GLY A 577 76.80 13.07 4.70
C GLY A 577 77.66 12.13 3.83
N ASN A 578 78.25 12.63 2.74
CA ASN A 578 79.18 11.91 1.87
C ASN A 578 80.55 12.60 1.80
N LEU A 579 81.58 11.88 1.36
CA LEU A 579 82.93 12.43 1.18
C LEU A 579 83.01 13.22 -0.14
N TYR A 580 83.33 14.51 -0.05
CA TYR A 580 83.49 15.37 -1.23
C TYR A 580 84.88 15.99 -1.30
N GLU A 581 85.44 16.00 -2.51
CA GLU A 581 86.75 16.60 -2.78
C GLU A 581 86.66 18.11 -3.05
N ASN A 582 87.66 18.84 -2.55
CA ASN A 582 87.89 20.27 -2.75
C ASN A 582 86.66 21.12 -2.40
N ILE A 583 86.31 21.11 -1.11
CA ILE A 583 85.23 21.92 -0.55
C ILE A 583 85.76 23.29 -0.13
N THR A 584 85.13 24.34 -0.63
CA THR A 584 85.33 25.73 -0.24
C THR A 584 84.14 26.19 0.58
N LEU A 585 84.39 26.69 1.79
CA LEU A 585 83.38 27.35 2.62
C LEU A 585 83.59 28.86 2.57
N ASN A 586 82.58 29.59 2.13
CA ASN A 586 82.54 31.04 2.11
C ASN A 586 81.54 31.54 3.16
N VAL A 587 82.01 32.33 4.12
CA VAL A 587 81.17 32.96 5.14
C VAL A 587 80.96 34.41 4.75
N ARG A 588 79.70 34.84 4.65
CA ARG A 588 79.29 36.19 4.27
C ARG A 588 78.38 36.81 5.32
N THR A 589 78.37 38.13 5.43
CA THR A 589 77.31 38.84 6.17
C THR A 589 75.98 38.73 5.41
N VAL A 590 74.85 38.98 6.06
CA VAL A 590 73.53 39.05 5.38
C VAL A 590 73.45 40.10 4.26
N THR A 591 74.36 41.09 4.25
CA THR A 591 74.47 42.08 3.17
C THR A 591 75.34 41.61 1.99
N GLY A 592 75.89 40.39 2.06
CA GLY A 592 76.63 39.73 0.97
C GLY A 592 78.15 39.93 0.99
N GLN A 593 78.69 40.73 1.93
CA GLN A 593 80.13 40.95 2.08
C GLN A 593 80.82 39.66 2.50
N LEU A 594 81.89 39.26 1.80
CA LEU A 594 82.69 38.09 2.14
C LEU A 594 83.55 38.37 3.38
N VAL A 595 83.39 37.52 4.38
CA VAL A 595 84.02 37.67 5.70
C VAL A 595 85.22 36.74 5.81
N SER A 596 85.04 35.45 5.49
CA SER A 596 86.14 34.48 5.50
C SER A 596 85.91 33.36 4.49
N THR A 597 87.02 32.74 4.05
CA THR A 597 87.01 31.59 3.14
C THR A 597 87.92 30.50 3.66
N HIS A 598 87.42 29.27 3.71
CA HIS A 598 88.15 28.09 4.15
C HIS A 598 88.13 27.01 3.06
N ASN A 599 89.27 26.36 2.80
CA ASN A 599 89.40 25.37 1.73
C ASN A 599 89.87 24.03 2.28
N TYR A 600 89.17 22.96 1.89
CA TYR A 600 89.36 21.61 2.39
C TYR A 600 89.45 20.62 1.24
N ARG A 601 90.40 19.67 1.29
CA ARG A 601 90.71 18.81 0.14
C ARG A 601 89.77 17.62 -0.03
N SER A 602 89.36 16.93 1.03
CA SER A 602 88.45 15.79 0.93
C SER A 602 87.81 15.53 2.29
N ASN A 603 86.54 15.91 2.45
CA ASN A 603 85.87 15.91 3.74
C ASN A 603 84.39 15.53 3.60
N SER A 604 83.89 14.74 4.55
CA SER A 604 82.45 14.50 4.77
C SER A 604 81.91 15.29 5.96
N LYS A 605 82.81 15.78 6.82
CA LYS A 605 82.54 16.62 7.98
C LYS A 605 83.64 17.67 8.11
N ILE A 606 83.24 18.91 8.34
CA ILE A 606 84.14 20.07 8.41
C ILE A 606 83.75 20.92 9.62
N THR A 607 84.70 21.15 10.51
CA THR A 607 84.53 22.09 11.62
C THR A 607 85.33 23.36 11.33
N PHE A 608 84.68 24.51 11.49
CA PHE A 608 85.26 25.83 11.24
C PHE A 608 84.65 26.85 12.20
N GLU A 609 85.32 28.00 12.34
CA GLU A 609 84.93 29.04 13.28
C GLU A 609 84.68 30.37 12.54
N ILE A 610 83.60 31.05 12.92
CA ILE A 610 83.34 32.44 12.55
C ILE A 610 83.86 33.29 13.71
N LYS A 611 84.91 34.07 13.50
CA LYS A 611 85.60 34.84 14.56
C LYS A 611 85.01 36.24 14.78
N GLU A 612 84.12 36.64 13.89
CA GLU A 612 83.51 37.96 13.85
C GLU A 612 82.44 38.12 14.94
N VAL A 613 82.02 39.35 15.19
CA VAL A 613 81.06 39.70 16.26
C VAL A 613 79.70 38.99 16.08
N PRO A 614 78.90 38.83 17.15
CA PRO A 614 77.54 38.28 17.06
C PRO A 614 76.70 38.94 15.97
N GLY A 615 75.94 38.13 15.24
CA GLY A 615 75.20 38.58 14.06
C GLY A 615 74.72 37.41 13.19
N ILE A 616 74.03 37.73 12.09
CA ILE A 616 73.54 36.73 11.14
C ILE A 616 74.50 36.63 9.96
N TYR A 617 74.88 35.41 9.62
CA TYR A 617 75.81 35.08 8.56
C TYR A 617 75.21 34.09 7.57
N ILE A 618 75.66 34.15 6.32
CA ILE A 618 75.38 33.14 5.30
C ILE A 618 76.64 32.32 5.08
N VAL A 619 76.56 31.02 5.30
CA VAL A 619 77.65 30.08 5.01
C VAL A 619 77.30 29.35 3.73
N GLU A 620 78.17 29.46 2.73
CA GLU A 620 78.05 28.75 1.46
C GLU A 620 79.17 27.72 1.32
N ALA A 621 78.79 26.46 1.14
CA ALA A 621 79.71 25.37 0.82
C ALA A 621 79.67 25.08 -0.67
N LEU A 622 80.81 25.03 -1.34
CA LEU A 622 80.94 24.72 -2.77
C LEU A 622 81.98 23.63 -3.01
N ASN A 623 81.74 22.72 -3.96
CA ASN A 623 82.76 21.78 -4.43
C ASN A 623 83.24 22.12 -5.85
N LYS A 624 84.36 21.50 -6.28
CA LYS A 624 84.93 21.72 -7.63
C LYS A 624 84.03 21.24 -8.79
N LYS A 625 83.07 20.34 -8.51
CA LYS A 625 82.09 19.85 -9.49
C LYS A 625 80.87 20.78 -9.63
N GLY A 626 80.81 21.85 -8.83
CA GLY A 626 79.76 22.87 -8.89
C GLY A 626 78.58 22.64 -7.93
N ASN A 627 78.61 21.61 -7.07
CA ASN A 627 77.58 21.44 -6.05
C ASN A 627 77.75 22.51 -4.96
N SER A 628 76.63 23.08 -4.52
CA SER A 628 76.56 24.14 -3.53
C SER A 628 75.47 23.93 -2.48
N ALA A 629 75.71 24.40 -1.27
CA ALA A 629 74.69 24.53 -0.22
C ALA A 629 74.86 25.83 0.56
N LYS A 630 73.75 26.49 0.89
CA LYS A 630 73.72 27.77 1.63
C LYS A 630 72.90 27.66 2.90
N PHE A 631 73.50 28.11 4.00
CA PHE A 631 72.93 28.07 5.34
C PHE A 631 72.85 29.48 5.91
N ARG A 632 71.71 29.83 6.52
CA ARG A 632 71.60 31.03 7.34
C ARG A 632 71.95 30.69 8.79
N VAL A 633 73.03 31.27 9.29
CA VAL A 633 73.56 31.03 10.65
C VAL A 633 73.36 32.26 11.52
N VAL A 634 72.91 32.06 12.76
CA VAL A 634 72.83 33.09 13.78
C VAL A 634 73.95 32.86 14.79
N LYS A 635 74.92 33.78 14.86
CA LYS A 635 75.96 33.78 15.91
C LYS A 635 75.51 34.69 17.05
N GLN A 636 75.46 34.17 18.26
CA GLN A 636 75.06 34.89 19.48
C GLN A 636 76.26 35.45 20.25
#